data_AF-A0A6A3I057-F1
#
_entry.id   AF-A0A6A3I057-F1
#
_cell.length_a   1.000
_cell.length_b   1.000
_cell.length_c   1.000
_cell.angle_alpha   90.00
_cell.angle_beta   90.00
_cell.angle_gamma   90.00
#
_symmetry.space_group_name_H-M   'P 1'
#
loop_
_entity.id
_entity.type
_entity.pdbx_description
1 polymer ?
#
loop_
_entity_poly.entity_id
_entity_poly.type
_entity_poly.pdbx_seq_one_letter_code
_entity_poly.pdbx_strand_id
1 'polypeptide(L)' 'MCMKIECPTCHKATWRGCGNHIDTALNGVKEEDRCPHWQTGKH' A
#
# COMPACT_ATOMS: atom_id res chain seq x y z
N MET A 1 1.07 10.05 9.03
CA MET A 1 0.46 10.16 7.69
C MET A 1 0.90 8.94 6.88
N CYS A 2 -0.03 8.11 6.39
CA CYS A 2 0.34 7.05 5.45
C CYS A 2 0.37 7.65 4.04
N MET A 3 1.39 7.32 3.26
CA MET A 3 1.54 7.78 1.88
C MET A 3 1.55 6.60 0.92
N LYS A 4 0.99 6.79 -0.27
CA LYS A 4 1.09 5.81 -1.36
C LYS A 4 2.53 5.73 -1.84
N ILE A 5 3.08 4.52 -1.92
CA ILE A 5 4.40 4.24 -2.49
C ILE A 5 4.32 3.00 -3.40
N GLU A 6 5.37 2.73 -4.13
CA GLU A 6 5.53 1.45 -4.84
C GLU A 6 6.32 0.46 -3.98
N CYS A 7 5.86 -0.78 -3.94
CA CYS A 7 6.53 -1.88 -3.25
C CYS A 7 7.84 -2.23 -3.97
N PRO A 8 9.01 -2.18 -3.33
CA PRO A 8 10.28 -2.50 -3.99
C PRO A 8 10.42 -3.99 -4.34
N THR A 9 9.68 -4.87 -3.66
CA THR A 9 9.73 -6.32 -3.89
C THR A 9 8.78 -6.77 -4.98
N CYS A 10 7.60 -6.15 -5.04
CA CYS A 10 6.47 -6.60 -5.82
C CYS A 10 6.03 -5.60 -6.91
N HIS A 11 6.62 -4.40 -6.92
CA HIS A 11 6.41 -3.35 -7.92
C HIS A 11 4.94 -2.92 -8.07
N LYS A 12 4.14 -3.17 -7.03
CA LYS A 12 2.73 -2.81 -6.94
C LYS A 12 2.50 -1.66 -5.98
N ALA A 13 1.36 -0.99 -6.10
CA ALA A 13 1.00 0.10 -5.21
C ALA A 13 0.82 -0.42 -3.77
N THR A 14 1.54 0.21 -2.84
CA THR A 14 1.44 -0.05 -1.41
C THR A 14 1.45 1.28 -0.65
N TRP A 15 1.52 1.24 0.66
CA TRP A 15 1.59 2.42 1.49
C TRP A 15 2.77 2.33 2.46
N ARG A 16 3.22 3.49 2.93
CA ARG A 16 4.24 3.60 3.97
C ARG A 16 3.75 4.54 5.06
N GLY A 17 3.88 4.14 6.32
CA GLY A 17 3.44 4.94 7.46
C GLY A 17 3.08 4.08 8.67
N CYS A 18 2.08 4.52 9.43
CA CYS A 18 1.64 3.90 10.67
C CYS A 18 0.55 2.82 10.53
N GLY A 19 0.01 2.56 9.33
CA GLY A 19 -0.95 1.48 9.08
C GLY A 19 -2.40 1.77 9.47
N ASN A 20 -2.68 2.92 10.07
CA ASN A 20 -4.06 3.33 10.37
C ASN A 20 -4.74 4.10 9.24
N HIS A 21 -3.97 4.55 8.22
CA HIS A 21 -4.49 5.40 7.14
C HIS A 21 -4.28 4.76 5.77
N ILE A 22 -4.31 3.42 5.73
CA ILE A 22 -4.05 2.63 4.52
C ILE A 22 -5.11 2.88 3.48
N ASP A 23 -6.37 2.92 3.90
CA ASP A 23 -7.51 3.13 3.02
C ASP A 23 -7.40 4.47 2.27
N THR A 24 -6.97 5.51 2.98
CA THR A 24 -6.66 6.82 2.40
C THR A 24 -5.44 6.78 1.49
N ALA A 25 -4.38 6.08 1.89
CA ALA A 25 -3.15 5.97 1.10
C ALA A 25 -3.35 5.18 -0.21
N LEU A 26 -4.22 4.18 -0.21
CA LEU A 26 -4.55 3.35 -1.37
C LEU A 26 -5.88 3.73 -2.03
N ASN A 27 -6.42 4.90 -1.69
CA ASN A 27 -7.65 5.39 -2.27
C ASN A 27 -7.50 5.51 -3.80
N GLY A 28 -8.45 4.93 -4.55
CA GLY A 28 -8.42 4.89 -6.02
C GLY A 28 -7.46 3.84 -6.63
N VAL A 29 -6.72 3.08 -5.83
CA VAL A 29 -5.95 1.92 -6.31
C VAL A 29 -6.84 0.69 -6.28
N LYS A 30 -7.00 0.00 -7.41
CA LYS A 30 -7.75 -1.28 -7.45
C LYS A 30 -6.99 -2.37 -6.71
N GLU A 31 -7.69 -3.34 -6.14
CA GLU A 31 -7.05 -4.42 -5.38
C GLU A 31 -6.05 -5.25 -6.21
N GLU A 32 -6.31 -5.41 -7.52
CA GLU A 32 -5.39 -6.07 -8.45
C GLU A 32 -4.03 -5.35 -8.58
N ASP A 33 -4.04 -4.03 -8.47
CA ASP A 33 -2.86 -3.16 -8.56
C ASP A 33 -2.18 -2.95 -7.20
N ARG A 34 -2.78 -3.44 -6.11
CA ARG A 34 -2.20 -3.37 -4.76
C ARG A 34 -1.22 -4.51 -4.52
N CYS A 35 -0.20 -4.22 -3.72
CA CYS A 35 0.75 -5.20 -3.20
C CYS A 35 0.02 -6.33 -2.44
N PRO A 36 0.27 -7.63 -2.67
CA PRO A 36 -0.50 -8.72 -2.03
C PRO A 36 -0.55 -8.65 -0.49
N HIS A 37 0.52 -8.13 0.11
CA HIS A 37 0.63 -7.93 1.56
C HIS A 37 0.47 -6.46 1.97
N TRP A 38 -0.29 -5.68 1.19
CA TRP A 38 -0.54 -4.27 1.46
C TRP A 38 -1.13 -4.07 2.86
N GLN A 39 -1.97 -4.98 3.37
CA GLN A 39 -2.61 -4.82 4.69
C GLN A 39 -1.62 -4.77 5.86
N THR A 40 -0.49 -5.49 5.78
CA THR A 40 0.50 -5.55 6.87
C THR A 40 1.69 -4.64 6.62
N GLY A 41 1.85 -4.13 5.39
CA GLY A 41 3.03 -3.37 4.98
C GLY A 41 4.32 -4.19 4.99
N LYS A 42 4.22 -5.52 5.10
CA LYS A 42 5.37 -6.43 5.12
C LYS A 42 5.53 -7.08 3.74
N HIS A 43 6.71 -6.94 3.16
CA HIS A 43 7.20 -7.69 2.01
C HIS A 43 8.66 -8.07 2.24
#